data_AF-A0A839V0L1-F1
#
_entry.id   AF-A0A839V0L1-F1
#
_cell.length_a   1.000
_cell.length_b   1.000
_cell.length_c   1.000
_cell.angle_alpha   90.00
_cell.angle_beta   90.00
_cell.angle_gamma   90.00
#
_symmetry.space_group_name_H-M   'P 1'
#
loop_
_entity.id
_entity.type
_entity.pdbx_description
1 polymer ?
#
loop_
_entity_poly.entity_id
_entity_poly.type
_entity_poly.pdbx_seq_one_letter_code
_entity_poly.pdbx_strand_id
1 'polypeptide(L)'
;MGDETAHLRCTILAGPNGSGKSTIHELLRPDGQFINADVVARRLNPSHPEAASMEAGRLVLAALKNAIDRRDSFVYETTLSSRQSLGVMDRCRKAGYRTALIFVTLDSPDLNVLRVAERVSRGGHAIPEDVIRRRYDAAFRRLPDALRLADDALLFDNSGLEPRMLLSVEKDLITESSLDGAVPLHARLAEAVYQALGLTGLRQQTTTRQVPPVSRQPV
;
A
#
# COMPACT_ATOMS: atom_id res chain seq x y z
N MET A 1 -18.41 -3.46 -27.75
CA MET A 1 -18.24 -4.64 -26.87
C MET A 1 -16.88 -4.50 -26.24
N GLY A 2 -16.82 -3.95 -25.03
CA GLY A 2 -15.56 -3.77 -24.31
C GLY A 2 -15.03 -5.14 -23.90
N ASP A 3 -13.78 -5.38 -24.20
CA ASP A 3 -13.03 -6.55 -23.76
C ASP A 3 -12.90 -6.51 -22.23
N GLU A 4 -13.90 -7.01 -21.52
CA GLU A 4 -13.88 -7.18 -20.07
C GLU A 4 -13.34 -8.57 -19.74
N THR A 5 -12.16 -8.91 -20.28
CA THR A 5 -11.37 -10.00 -19.69
C THR A 5 -11.09 -9.63 -18.25
N ALA A 6 -11.60 -10.43 -17.31
CA ALA A 6 -11.26 -10.32 -15.90
C ALA A 6 -9.72 -10.42 -15.76
N HIS A 7 -9.06 -9.27 -15.60
CA HIS A 7 -7.62 -9.23 -15.44
C HIS A 7 -7.26 -9.80 -14.08
N LEU A 8 -6.27 -10.70 -14.05
CA LEU A 8 -5.69 -11.17 -12.79
C LEU A 8 -5.11 -9.98 -12.03
N ARG A 9 -5.50 -9.84 -10.75
CA ARG A 9 -5.09 -8.71 -9.92
C ARG A 9 -4.17 -9.17 -8.81
N CYS A 10 -3.04 -8.49 -8.68
CA CYS A 10 -2.13 -8.59 -7.55
C CYS A 10 -2.12 -7.24 -6.84
N THR A 11 -2.84 -7.13 -5.74
CA THR A 11 -2.90 -5.89 -4.95
C THR A 11 -1.95 -5.98 -3.78
N ILE A 12 -0.97 -5.08 -3.72
CA ILE A 12 -0.12 -4.91 -2.55
C ILE A 12 -0.75 -3.87 -1.64
N LEU A 13 -1.25 -4.31 -0.49
CA LEU A 13 -1.71 -3.42 0.57
C LEU A 13 -0.54 -3.12 1.50
N ALA A 14 0.12 -2.00 1.26
CA ALA A 14 1.37 -1.60 1.88
C ALA A 14 1.20 -0.47 2.89
N GLY A 15 2.06 -0.44 3.91
CA GLY A 15 2.10 0.68 4.84
C GLY A 15 2.66 0.32 6.22
N PRO A 16 3.20 1.29 6.97
CA PRO A 16 3.79 1.05 8.29
C PRO A 16 2.82 0.38 9.29
N ASN A 17 3.35 -0.21 10.36
CA ASN A 17 2.50 -0.77 11.41
C ASN A 17 1.63 0.33 12.03
N GLY A 18 0.35 0.07 12.29
CA GLY A 18 -0.58 1.08 12.83
C GLY A 18 -1.15 2.07 11.81
N SER A 19 -0.81 1.97 10.51
CA SER A 19 -1.32 2.91 9.50
C SER A 19 -2.80 2.72 9.13
N GLY A 20 -3.45 1.63 9.57
CA GLY A 20 -4.87 1.37 9.26
C GLY A 20 -5.11 0.71 7.89
N LYS A 21 -4.15 -0.08 7.42
CA LYS A 21 -4.32 -0.94 6.22
C LYS A 21 -5.61 -1.75 6.24
N SER A 22 -5.97 -2.37 7.37
CA SER A 22 -7.20 -3.18 7.49
C SER A 22 -8.46 -2.33 7.29
N THR A 23 -8.49 -1.09 7.80
CA THR A 23 -9.57 -0.13 7.55
C THR A 23 -9.72 0.16 6.06
N ILE A 24 -8.60 0.43 5.37
CA ILE A 24 -8.62 0.67 3.92
C ILE A 24 -9.02 -0.59 3.14
N HIS A 25 -8.61 -1.77 3.58
CA HIS A 25 -9.00 -3.04 2.97
C HIS A 25 -10.52 -3.26 3.05
N GLU A 26 -11.14 -2.97 4.19
CA GLU A 26 -12.59 -3.07 4.38
C GLU A 26 -13.37 -2.05 3.56
N LEU A 27 -12.82 -0.84 3.42
CA LEU A 27 -13.40 0.24 2.62
C LEU A 27 -13.36 -0.08 1.13
N LEU A 28 -12.20 -0.49 0.60
CA LEU A 28 -11.99 -0.68 -0.84
C LEU A 28 -12.37 -2.07 -1.35
N ARG A 29 -12.34 -3.09 -0.47
CA ARG A 29 -12.62 -4.50 -0.79
C ARG A 29 -11.94 -4.97 -2.08
N PRO A 30 -10.61 -4.82 -2.20
CA PRO A 30 -9.92 -5.21 -3.43
C PRO A 30 -10.09 -6.71 -3.71
N ASP A 31 -10.23 -7.05 -4.99
CA ASP A 31 -10.49 -8.42 -5.43
C ASP A 31 -9.35 -9.39 -5.08
N GLY A 32 -9.74 -10.61 -4.69
CA GLY A 32 -8.84 -11.73 -4.53
C GLY A 32 -8.67 -12.22 -3.09
N GLN A 33 -7.91 -13.30 -2.93
CA GLN A 33 -7.61 -13.85 -1.61
C GLN A 33 -6.74 -12.89 -0.79
N PHE A 34 -7.18 -12.58 0.43
CA PHE A 34 -6.37 -11.79 1.37
C PHE A 34 -5.28 -12.65 2.04
N ILE A 35 -4.03 -12.28 1.85
CA ILE A 35 -2.84 -12.96 2.36
C ILE A 35 -2.10 -12.01 3.31
N ASN A 36 -2.06 -12.36 4.60
CA ASN A 36 -1.50 -11.54 5.68
C ASN A 36 -0.72 -12.41 6.69
N ALA A 37 0.54 -12.04 6.95
CA ALA A 37 1.42 -12.79 7.86
C ALA A 37 0.93 -12.79 9.32
N ASP A 38 0.36 -11.69 9.81
CA ASP A 38 -0.14 -11.59 11.18
C ASP A 38 -1.38 -12.49 11.38
N VAL A 39 -2.22 -12.62 10.34
CA VAL A 39 -3.38 -13.54 10.36
C VAL A 39 -2.91 -14.99 10.42
N VAL A 40 -1.90 -15.34 9.61
CA VAL A 40 -1.32 -16.70 9.61
C VAL A 40 -0.64 -17.00 10.96
N ALA A 41 0.15 -16.06 11.49
CA ALA A 41 0.82 -16.22 12.77
C ALA A 41 -0.17 -16.47 13.93
N ARG A 42 -1.27 -15.70 13.99
CA ARG A 42 -2.34 -15.91 14.98
C ARG A 42 -3.05 -17.26 14.84
N ARG A 43 -3.17 -17.79 13.62
CA ARG A 43 -3.76 -19.14 13.41
C ARG A 43 -2.81 -20.25 13.85
N LEU A 44 -1.50 -20.08 13.64
CA LEU A 44 -0.48 -21.05 14.04
C LEU A 44 -0.29 -21.09 15.56
N ASN A 45 -0.20 -19.93 16.20
CA ASN A 45 -0.03 -19.83 17.64
C ASN A 45 -0.91 -18.68 18.18
N PRO A 46 -2.16 -18.99 18.58
CA PRO A 46 -3.09 -17.98 19.08
C PRO A 46 -2.60 -17.27 20.35
N SER A 47 -1.88 -17.98 21.22
CA SER A 47 -1.39 -17.44 22.50
C SER A 47 -0.11 -16.61 22.35
N HIS A 48 0.76 -16.98 21.40
CA HIS A 48 2.06 -16.33 21.17
C HIS A 48 2.37 -16.21 19.66
N PRO A 49 1.64 -15.35 18.91
CA PRO A 49 1.78 -15.24 17.46
C PRO A 49 3.21 -14.85 17.01
N GLU A 50 3.92 -14.06 17.82
CA GLU A 50 5.28 -13.64 17.54
C GLU A 50 6.26 -14.81 17.40
N ALA A 51 6.10 -15.86 18.23
CA ALA A 51 6.91 -17.06 18.16
C ALA A 51 6.73 -17.80 16.83
N ALA A 52 5.57 -17.63 16.17
CA ALA A 52 5.25 -18.22 14.87
C ALA A 52 5.62 -17.32 13.67
N SER A 53 6.22 -16.14 13.88
CA SER A 53 6.43 -15.14 12.81
C SER A 53 7.24 -15.66 11.62
N MET A 54 8.29 -16.45 11.87
CA MET A 54 9.14 -17.02 10.80
C MET A 54 8.38 -18.07 9.98
N GLU A 55 7.64 -18.95 10.65
CA GLU A 55 6.84 -19.98 10.00
C GLU A 55 5.69 -19.35 9.20
N ALA A 56 4.99 -18.37 9.79
CA ALA A 56 3.95 -17.60 9.12
C ALA A 56 4.48 -16.91 7.86
N GLY A 57 5.68 -16.32 7.93
CA GLY A 57 6.34 -15.72 6.76
C GLY A 57 6.61 -16.73 5.63
N ARG A 58 7.04 -17.95 5.97
CA ARG A 58 7.23 -19.04 4.99
C ARG A 58 5.91 -19.48 4.36
N LEU A 59 4.85 -19.65 5.17
CA LEU A 59 3.53 -20.02 4.67
C LEU A 59 2.91 -18.93 3.77
N VAL A 60 3.09 -17.65 4.12
CA VAL A 60 2.69 -16.53 3.26
C VAL A 60 3.42 -16.58 1.92
N LEU A 61 4.73 -16.84 1.91
CA LEU A 61 5.49 -16.96 0.66
C LEU A 61 5.00 -18.13 -0.19
N ALA A 62 4.71 -19.27 0.43
CA ALA A 62 4.13 -20.42 -0.27
C ALA A 62 2.73 -20.11 -0.83
N ALA A 63 1.88 -19.42 -0.05
CA ALA A 63 0.55 -19.01 -0.50
C ALA A 63 0.62 -18.03 -1.69
N LEU A 64 1.52 -17.05 -1.65
CA LEU A 64 1.74 -16.12 -2.76
C LEU A 64 2.25 -16.85 -4.01
N LYS A 65 3.18 -17.80 -3.85
CA LYS A 65 3.65 -18.64 -4.97
C LYS A 65 2.50 -19.44 -5.56
N ASN A 66 1.70 -20.10 -4.73
CA ASN A 66 0.57 -20.91 -5.16
C ASN A 66 -0.49 -20.08 -5.88
N ALA A 67 -0.80 -18.87 -5.40
CA ALA A 67 -1.74 -17.97 -6.05
C ALA A 67 -1.26 -17.56 -7.45
N ILE A 68 0.04 -17.25 -7.60
CA ILE A 68 0.65 -16.94 -8.90
C ILE A 68 0.60 -18.17 -9.83
N ASP A 69 0.99 -19.35 -9.34
CA ASP A 69 1.00 -20.59 -10.13
C ASP A 69 -0.40 -20.99 -10.60
N ARG A 70 -1.41 -20.77 -9.76
CA ARG A 70 -2.82 -21.07 -10.05
C ARG A 70 -3.54 -20.00 -10.86
N ARG A 71 -2.90 -18.85 -11.10
CA ARG A 71 -3.50 -17.67 -11.71
C ARG A 71 -4.72 -17.18 -10.91
N ASP A 72 -4.60 -17.15 -9.59
CA ASP A 72 -5.61 -16.59 -8.69
C ASP A 72 -5.28 -15.12 -8.38
N SER A 73 -6.29 -14.25 -8.34
CA SER A 73 -6.15 -12.88 -7.84
C SER A 73 -5.96 -12.87 -6.33
N PHE A 74 -5.12 -11.96 -5.82
CA PHE A 74 -4.85 -11.87 -4.39
C PHE A 74 -4.50 -10.46 -3.93
N VAL A 75 -4.65 -10.26 -2.63
CA VAL A 75 -4.26 -9.06 -1.90
C VAL A 75 -3.19 -9.45 -0.88
N TYR A 76 -1.99 -8.89 -1.00
CA TYR A 76 -0.89 -9.15 -0.09
C TYR A 76 -0.69 -7.96 0.85
N GLU A 77 -0.97 -8.14 2.14
CA GLU A 77 -0.68 -7.13 3.15
C GLU A 77 0.79 -7.17 3.57
N THR A 78 1.45 -6.01 3.56
CA THR A 78 2.85 -5.88 3.98
C THR A 78 3.13 -4.53 4.61
N THR A 79 4.24 -4.44 5.35
CA THR A 79 4.76 -3.16 5.84
C THR A 79 5.55 -2.39 4.79
N LEU A 80 5.83 -3.01 3.64
CA LEU A 80 6.76 -2.51 2.61
C LEU A 80 8.18 -2.24 3.16
N SER A 81 8.53 -2.78 4.34
CA SER A 81 9.82 -2.53 4.98
C SER A 81 10.97 -3.42 4.50
N SER A 82 10.67 -4.44 3.69
CA SER A 82 11.64 -5.37 3.09
C SER A 82 11.47 -5.41 1.56
N ARG A 83 12.44 -5.99 0.84
CA ARG A 83 12.35 -6.14 -0.63
C ARG A 83 11.40 -7.27 -1.08
N GLN A 84 10.83 -8.02 -0.13
CA GLN A 84 10.00 -9.19 -0.42
C GLN A 84 8.78 -8.86 -1.29
N SER A 85 8.04 -7.80 -0.94
CA SER A 85 6.86 -7.37 -1.70
C SER A 85 7.22 -6.89 -3.10
N LEU A 86 8.35 -6.18 -3.26
CA LEU A 86 8.85 -5.79 -4.58
C LEU A 86 9.11 -7.02 -5.46
N GLY A 87 9.73 -8.06 -4.89
CA GLY A 87 9.94 -9.32 -5.59
C GLY A 87 8.65 -10.06 -5.95
N VAL A 88 7.60 -9.93 -5.14
CA VAL A 88 6.26 -10.47 -5.46
C VAL A 88 5.65 -9.70 -6.63
N MET A 89 5.67 -8.36 -6.58
CA MET A 89 5.14 -7.51 -7.67
C MET A 89 5.82 -7.82 -9.01
N ASP A 90 7.15 -7.90 -9.03
CA ASP A 90 7.91 -8.22 -10.24
C ASP A 90 7.51 -9.60 -10.83
N ARG A 91 7.35 -10.63 -9.99
CA ARG A 91 6.88 -11.95 -10.45
C ARG A 91 5.45 -11.89 -11.00
N CYS A 92 4.56 -11.14 -10.35
CA CYS A 92 3.18 -10.97 -10.82
C CYS A 92 3.12 -10.26 -12.17
N ARG A 93 3.89 -9.17 -12.36
CA ARG A 93 4.00 -8.49 -13.66
C ARG A 93 4.45 -9.46 -14.75
N LYS A 94 5.50 -10.24 -14.49
CA LYS A 94 6.01 -11.27 -15.41
C LYS A 94 5.01 -12.38 -15.71
N ALA A 95 4.09 -12.66 -14.79
CA ALA A 95 3.01 -13.63 -14.97
C ALA A 95 1.75 -13.04 -15.65
N GLY A 96 1.75 -11.74 -15.98
CA GLY A 96 0.65 -11.06 -16.66
C GLY A 96 -0.46 -10.57 -15.73
N TYR A 97 -0.17 -10.36 -14.44
CA TYR A 97 -1.08 -9.70 -13.53
C TYR A 97 -1.08 -8.19 -13.76
N ARG A 98 -2.25 -7.56 -13.60
CA ARG A 98 -2.35 -6.13 -13.32
C ARG A 98 -1.95 -5.92 -11.85
N THR A 99 -0.83 -5.24 -11.61
CA THR A 99 -0.33 -5.00 -10.26
C THR A 99 -0.87 -3.68 -9.72
N ALA A 100 -1.48 -3.73 -8.54
CA ALA A 100 -1.98 -2.55 -7.84
C ALA A 100 -1.21 -2.32 -6.54
N LEU A 101 -0.96 -1.06 -6.19
CA LEU A 101 -0.41 -0.65 -4.90
C LEU A 101 -1.43 0.20 -4.15
N ILE A 102 -1.81 -0.23 -2.96
CA ILE A 102 -2.55 0.61 -2.00
C ILE A 102 -1.58 0.91 -0.87
N PHE A 103 -1.07 2.13 -0.81
CA PHE A 103 -0.14 2.56 0.23
C PHE A 103 -0.86 3.41 1.27
N VAL A 104 -0.84 2.96 2.52
CA VAL A 104 -1.52 3.61 3.65
C VAL A 104 -0.50 4.05 4.68
N THR A 105 -0.44 5.34 4.96
CA THR A 105 0.54 5.91 5.89
C THR A 105 -0.12 6.95 6.81
N LEU A 106 0.66 7.38 7.81
CA LEU A 106 0.33 8.46 8.73
C LEU A 106 1.35 9.59 8.62
N ASP A 107 1.01 10.74 9.18
CA ASP A 107 1.80 11.97 9.24
C ASP A 107 3.18 11.77 9.86
N SER A 108 3.27 10.84 10.82
CA SER A 108 4.42 10.66 11.67
C SER A 108 4.52 9.23 12.17
N PRO A 109 5.76 8.74 12.41
CA PRO A 109 5.96 7.48 13.08
C PRO A 109 5.49 7.50 14.55
N ASP A 110 5.38 8.67 15.17
CA ASP A 110 4.84 8.83 16.53
C ASP A 110 3.38 8.40 16.59
N LEU A 111 2.59 8.81 15.59
CA LEU A 111 1.20 8.38 15.49
C LEU A 111 1.07 6.88 15.23
N ASN A 112 2.02 6.28 14.48
CA ASN A 112 2.08 4.83 14.32
C ASN A 112 2.32 4.11 15.66
N VAL A 113 3.25 4.63 16.49
CA VAL A 113 3.54 4.08 17.82
C VAL A 113 2.32 4.19 18.73
N LEU A 114 1.68 5.36 18.77
CA LEU A 114 0.44 5.59 19.53
C LEU A 114 -0.67 4.61 19.14
N ARG A 115 -0.94 4.45 17.85
CA ARG A 115 -1.99 3.53 17.37
C ARG A 115 -1.67 2.06 17.65
N VAL A 116 -0.40 1.67 17.60
CA VAL A 116 -0.01 0.31 17.99
C VAL A 116 -0.21 0.12 19.49
N ALA A 117 0.18 1.09 20.33
CA ALA A 117 -0.02 1.02 21.78
C ALA A 117 -1.51 0.94 22.16
N GLU A 118 -2.37 1.73 21.52
CA GLU A 118 -3.84 1.66 21.72
C GLU A 118 -4.41 0.29 21.33
N ARG A 119 -3.92 -0.29 20.23
CA ARG A 119 -4.34 -1.64 19.83
C ARG A 119 -3.87 -2.69 20.84
N VAL A 120 -2.67 -2.54 21.40
CA VAL A 120 -2.12 -3.44 22.44
C VAL A 120 -2.95 -3.37 23.71
N SER A 121 -3.37 -2.17 24.14
CA SER A 121 -4.24 -2.03 25.32
C SER A 121 -5.62 -2.70 25.13
N ARG A 122 -6.02 -2.94 23.88
CA ARG A 122 -7.22 -3.71 23.50
C ARG A 122 -6.93 -5.20 23.23
N GLY A 123 -5.78 -5.74 23.63
CA GLY A 123 -5.40 -7.15 23.45
C GLY A 123 -4.70 -7.48 22.13
N GLY A 124 -4.25 -6.46 21.38
CA GLY A 124 -3.43 -6.66 20.19
C GLY A 124 -1.96 -6.99 20.49
N HIS A 125 -1.23 -7.38 19.44
CA HIS A 125 0.19 -7.71 19.56
C HIS A 125 1.09 -6.46 19.65
N ALA A 126 2.05 -6.51 20.59
CA ALA A 126 3.04 -5.46 20.82
C ALA A 126 4.17 -5.51 19.79
N ILE A 127 4.56 -4.35 19.27
CA ILE A 127 5.71 -4.22 18.37
C ILE A 127 6.65 -3.19 19.00
N PRO A 128 7.96 -3.49 19.13
CA PRO A 128 8.91 -2.52 19.64
C PRO A 128 8.88 -1.20 18.86
N GLU A 129 8.96 -0.08 19.56
CA GLU A 129 8.87 1.26 18.97
C GLU A 129 9.95 1.50 17.91
N ASP A 130 11.19 1.10 18.19
CA ASP A 130 12.32 1.20 17.25
C ASP A 130 12.04 0.43 15.95
N VAL A 131 11.36 -0.72 16.04
CA VAL A 131 10.94 -1.51 14.88
C VAL A 131 9.87 -0.77 14.09
N ILE A 132 8.89 -0.14 14.75
CA ILE A 132 7.83 0.64 14.09
C ILE A 132 8.44 1.79 13.30
N ARG A 133 9.30 2.59 13.95
CA ARG A 133 9.99 3.74 13.35
C ARG A 133 10.86 3.32 12.17
N ARG A 134 11.69 2.29 12.35
CA ARG A 134 12.53 1.74 11.28
C ARG A 134 11.69 1.29 10.08
N ARG A 135 10.55 0.62 10.32
CA ARG A 135 9.65 0.15 9.27
C ARG A 135 8.95 1.30 8.55
N TYR A 136 8.59 2.37 9.26
CA TYR A 136 8.03 3.58 8.67
C TYR A 136 8.98 4.15 7.61
N ASP A 137 10.24 4.39 7.97
CA ASP A 137 11.21 4.94 7.02
C ASP A 137 11.59 3.97 5.91
N ALA A 138 11.68 2.69 6.23
CA ALA A 138 11.95 1.64 5.26
C ALA A 138 10.85 1.51 4.20
N ALA A 139 9.59 1.78 4.56
CA ALA A 139 8.45 1.78 3.64
C ALA A 139 8.55 2.93 2.64
N PHE A 140 8.80 4.17 3.11
CA PHE A 140 8.98 5.32 2.22
C PHE A 140 10.20 5.18 1.30
N ARG A 141 11.33 4.65 1.79
CA ARG A 141 12.50 4.38 0.93
C ARG A 141 12.22 3.39 -0.20
N ARG A 142 11.23 2.50 -0.04
CA ARG A 142 10.84 1.49 -1.03
C ARG A 142 9.63 1.89 -1.86
N LEU A 143 8.91 2.93 -1.46
CA LEU A 143 7.73 3.40 -2.16
C LEU A 143 8.00 3.73 -3.64
N PRO A 144 9.11 4.41 -4.02
CA PRO A 144 9.40 4.65 -5.44
C PRO A 144 9.53 3.36 -6.25
N ASP A 145 10.23 2.35 -5.71
CA ASP A 145 10.38 1.05 -6.37
C ASP A 145 9.05 0.31 -6.49
N ALA A 146 8.20 0.38 -5.47
CA ALA A 146 6.86 -0.22 -5.51
C ALA A 146 5.97 0.46 -6.55
N LEU A 147 5.99 1.79 -6.63
CA LEU A 147 5.24 2.57 -7.61
C LEU A 147 5.65 2.21 -9.04
N ARG A 148 6.95 2.06 -9.34
CA ARG A 148 7.42 1.62 -10.67
C ARG A 148 6.97 0.21 -11.05
N LEU A 149 6.64 -0.62 -10.06
CA LEU A 149 6.16 -1.99 -10.26
C LEU A 149 4.63 -2.08 -10.24
N ALA A 150 3.91 -0.97 -10.07
CA ALA A 150 2.47 -0.95 -10.02
C ALA A 150 1.91 -0.35 -11.32
N ASP A 151 0.91 -1.01 -11.90
CA ASP A 151 0.12 -0.43 -12.99
C ASP A 151 -0.87 0.60 -12.43
N ASP A 152 -1.43 0.34 -11.24
CA ASP A 152 -2.31 1.24 -10.52
C ASP A 152 -1.79 1.52 -9.11
N ALA A 153 -1.91 2.75 -8.62
CA ALA A 153 -1.56 3.07 -7.25
C ALA A 153 -2.56 4.02 -6.60
N LEU A 154 -2.86 3.79 -5.31
CA LEU A 154 -3.60 4.69 -4.44
C LEU A 154 -2.76 4.98 -3.20
N LEU A 155 -2.56 6.26 -2.89
CA LEU A 155 -1.83 6.72 -1.71
C LEU A 155 -2.82 7.36 -0.72
N PHE A 156 -2.86 6.83 0.50
CA PHE A 156 -3.75 7.27 1.57
C PHE A 156 -2.97 7.89 2.72
N ASP A 157 -3.45 9.03 3.20
CA ASP A 157 -3.20 9.52 4.55
C ASP A 157 -4.35 9.11 5.45
N ASN A 158 -4.03 8.39 6.51
CA ASN A 158 -5.00 7.92 7.49
C ASN A 158 -4.76 8.52 8.87
N SER A 159 -4.18 9.72 8.96
CA SER A 159 -3.86 10.38 10.25
C SER A 159 -5.09 10.94 10.96
N GLY A 160 -6.07 11.41 10.18
CA GLY A 160 -7.32 11.99 10.69
C GLY A 160 -8.34 10.96 11.17
N LEU A 161 -9.57 11.45 11.38
CA LEU A 161 -10.74 10.63 11.73
C LEU A 161 -11.16 9.72 10.58
N GLU A 162 -11.12 10.25 9.36
CA GLU A 162 -11.46 9.52 8.14
C GLU A 162 -10.21 9.38 7.25
N PRO A 163 -10.01 8.24 6.58
CA PRO A 163 -8.94 8.09 5.63
C PRO A 163 -9.14 9.00 4.41
N ARG A 164 -8.07 9.65 3.96
CA ARG A 164 -8.07 10.53 2.79
C ARG A 164 -7.21 9.93 1.68
N MET A 165 -7.80 9.69 0.53
CA MET A 165 -7.06 9.38 -0.68
C MET A 165 -6.40 10.67 -1.19
N LEU A 166 -5.08 10.68 -1.23
CA LEU A 166 -4.30 11.87 -1.59
C LEU A 166 -3.89 11.88 -3.05
N LEU A 167 -3.67 10.70 -3.62
CA LEU A 167 -3.17 10.57 -4.99
C LEU A 167 -3.54 9.21 -5.58
N SER A 168 -3.95 9.22 -6.85
CA SER A 168 -4.13 8.03 -7.67
C SER A 168 -3.24 8.06 -8.91
N VAL A 169 -2.67 6.91 -9.26
CA VAL A 169 -1.91 6.69 -10.50
C VAL A 169 -2.55 5.55 -11.26
N GLU A 170 -2.72 5.71 -12.56
CA GLU A 170 -3.13 4.65 -13.50
C GLU A 170 -2.19 4.68 -14.71
N LYS A 171 -1.52 3.56 -15.01
CA LYS A 171 -0.59 3.41 -16.14
C LYS A 171 0.39 4.58 -16.24
N ASP A 172 1.08 4.86 -15.13
CA ASP A 172 2.06 5.96 -14.98
C ASP A 172 1.48 7.39 -15.07
N LEU A 173 0.16 7.54 -15.21
CA LEU A 173 -0.51 8.84 -15.20
C LEU A 173 -1.13 9.13 -13.83
N ILE A 174 -0.83 10.29 -13.27
CA ILE A 174 -1.55 10.79 -12.09
C ILE A 174 -2.97 11.17 -12.52
N THR A 175 -3.98 10.47 -12.01
CA THR A 175 -5.40 10.70 -12.35
C THR A 175 -6.09 11.63 -11.35
N GLU A 176 -5.67 11.60 -10.08
CA GLU A 176 -6.14 12.51 -9.03
C GLU A 176 -4.97 12.88 -8.11
N SER A 177 -4.94 14.12 -7.63
CA SER A 177 -3.99 14.57 -6.62
C SER A 177 -4.58 15.70 -5.79
N SER A 178 -4.50 15.55 -4.47
CA SER A 178 -4.81 16.58 -3.47
C SER A 178 -3.62 16.86 -2.55
N LEU A 179 -2.40 16.53 -3.02
CA LEU A 179 -1.17 16.78 -2.27
C LEU A 179 -0.93 18.28 -2.07
N ASP A 180 -0.62 18.64 -0.83
CA ASP A 180 -0.23 19.99 -0.42
C ASP A 180 1.25 19.99 -0.02
N GLY A 181 2.10 20.67 -0.81
CA GLY A 181 3.55 20.73 -0.59
C GLY A 181 3.97 21.37 0.73
N ALA A 182 3.08 22.10 1.42
CA ALA A 182 3.34 22.64 2.76
C ALA A 182 3.25 21.56 3.86
N VAL A 183 2.59 20.43 3.58
CA VAL A 183 2.45 19.31 4.53
C VAL A 183 3.63 18.34 4.35
N PRO A 184 4.44 18.08 5.40
CA PRO A 184 5.64 17.24 5.29
C PRO A 184 5.38 15.83 4.75
N LEU A 185 4.28 15.20 5.16
CA LEU A 185 3.87 13.89 4.65
C LEU A 185 3.63 13.93 3.13
N HIS A 186 2.88 14.94 2.68
CA HIS A 186 2.53 15.08 1.26
C HIS A 186 3.77 15.35 0.41
N ALA A 187 4.70 16.18 0.89
CA ALA A 187 5.98 16.42 0.22
C ALA A 187 6.76 15.11 0.04
N ARG A 188 6.77 14.24 1.06
CA ARG A 188 7.45 12.94 1.01
C ARG A 188 6.78 11.96 0.04
N LEU A 189 5.45 11.95 -0.03
CA LEU A 189 4.69 11.18 -1.01
C LEU A 189 4.93 11.69 -2.44
N ALA A 190 4.87 13.02 -2.64
CA ALA A 190 5.15 13.66 -3.92
C ALA A 190 6.54 13.31 -4.43
N GLU A 191 7.56 13.39 -3.56
CA GLU A 191 8.92 13.00 -3.90
C GLU A 191 8.99 11.54 -4.38
N ALA A 192 8.35 10.61 -3.66
CA ALA A 192 8.36 9.20 -4.04
C ALA A 192 7.69 8.97 -5.40
N VAL A 193 6.59 9.66 -5.68
CA VAL A 193 5.88 9.59 -6.96
C VAL A 193 6.72 10.19 -8.09
N TYR A 194 7.32 11.35 -7.89
CA TYR A 194 8.17 11.97 -8.92
C TYR A 194 9.41 11.14 -9.22
N GLN A 195 10.03 10.52 -8.20
CA GLN A 195 11.13 9.58 -8.41
C GLN A 195 10.69 8.33 -9.17
N ALA A 196 9.46 7.84 -8.94
CA ALA A 196 8.93 6.67 -9.64
C ALA A 196 8.65 6.98 -11.13
N LEU A 197 7.99 8.10 -11.40
CA LEU A 197 7.56 8.50 -12.74
C LEU A 197 8.66 9.20 -13.58
N GLY A 198 9.87 9.35 -13.04
CA GLY A 198 10.98 10.03 -13.74
C GLY A 198 10.79 11.55 -13.90
N LEU A 199 9.92 12.16 -13.08
CA LEU A 199 9.55 13.58 -13.14
C LEU A 199 10.48 14.49 -12.31
N THR A 200 11.63 13.98 -11.87
CA THR A 200 12.58 14.64 -10.95
C THR A 200 13.17 15.98 -11.43
N GLY A 201 12.81 16.47 -12.62
CA GLY A 201 13.20 17.78 -13.18
C GLY A 201 12.15 18.89 -13.11
N LEU A 202 10.90 18.63 -12.73
CA LEU A 202 9.81 19.63 -12.75
C LEU A 202 9.69 20.48 -11.48
N ARG A 203 10.79 20.70 -10.75
CA ARG A 203 10.79 21.45 -9.48
C ARG A 203 10.42 22.94 -9.60
N GLN A 204 10.11 23.46 -10.79
CA GLN A 204 9.63 24.82 -10.97
C GLN A 204 8.60 24.91 -12.10
N GLN A 205 7.34 24.61 -11.79
CA GLN A 205 6.16 25.23 -12.42
C GLN A 205 4.89 24.74 -11.71
N THR A 206 4.61 25.32 -10.54
CA THR A 206 3.22 25.43 -10.06
C THR A 206 2.50 26.39 -11.00
N THR A 207 1.95 25.87 -12.08
CA THR A 207 0.83 26.50 -12.77
C THR A 207 -0.36 25.58 -12.60
N THR A 208 -1.32 26.07 -11.82
CA THR A 208 -2.64 25.53 -11.61
C THR A 208 -3.29 25.27 -12.98
N ARG A 209 -3.18 24.05 -13.50
CA ARG A 209 -4.01 23.64 -14.63
C ARG A 209 -5.35 23.22 -14.04
N GLN A 210 -6.28 24.17 -14.00
CA GLN A 210 -7.70 23.89 -13.76
C GLN A 210 -8.13 22.79 -14.74
N VAL A 211 -8.64 21.69 -14.19
CA VAL A 211 -9.40 20.69 -14.95
C VAL A 211 -10.66 21.41 -15.46
N PRO A 212 -10.93 21.47 -16.77
CA PRO A 212 -12.15 22.08 -17.27
C PRO A 212 -13.36 21.27 -16.78
N PRO A 213 -14.48 21.92 -16.40
CA PRO A 213 -15.66 21.23 -15.95
C PRO A 213 -16.20 20.34 -17.07
N VAL A 214 -16.46 19.07 -16.74
CA VAL A 214 -17.19 18.15 -17.62
C VAL A 214 -18.58 18.73 -17.84
N SER A 215 -18.84 19.18 -19.07
CA SER A 215 -20.16 19.64 -19.49
C SER A 215 -21.13 18.46 -19.46
N ARG A 216 -22.11 18.52 -18.55
CA ARG A 216 -23.30 17.67 -18.61
C ARG A 216 -24.10 18.10 -19.84
N GLN A 217 -24.24 17.21 -20.83
CA GLN A 217 -25.24 17.39 -21.87
C GLN A 217 -26.63 17.16 -21.27
N PRO A 218 -27.62 18.02 -21.54
CA PRO A 218 -29.00 17.78 -21.12
C PRO A 218 -29.64 16.71 -22.02
N VAL A 219 -30.55 15.93 -21.42
CA VAL A 219 -31.54 15.09 -22.11
C VAL A 219 -32.58 16.00 -22.78
#